data_AF-A0A822IK84-F1
#
_entry.id   AF-A0A822IK84-F1
#
_cell.length_a   1.000
_cell.length_b   1.000
_cell.length_c   1.000
_cell.angle_alpha   90.00
_cell.angle_beta   90.00
_cell.angle_gamma   90.00
#
_symmetry.space_group_name_H-M   'P 1'
#
loop_
_entity.id
_entity.type
_entity.pdbx_description
1 polymer ?
#
loop_
_entity_poly.entity_id
_entity_poly.type
_entity_poly.pdbx_seq_one_letter_code
_entity_poly.pdbx_strand_id
1 'polypeptide(L)' 'MRFLVDECTGPAVAQWLRLQNHDVVSIFDEIRGADDRNVIQKAYEQNRILA' A
#
# COMPACT_ATOMS: atom_id res chain seq x y z
N MET A 1 -9.11 -1.11 8.39
CA MET A 1 -7.77 -1.73 8.50
C MET A 1 -6.75 -0.83 7.84
N ARG A 2 -5.44 -1.07 8.03
CA ARG A 2 -4.37 -0.28 7.43
C ARG A 2 -3.70 -1.08 6.31
N PHE A 3 -3.74 -0.59 5.09
CA PHE A 3 -3.16 -1.22 3.90
C PHE A 3 -1.97 -0.44 3.38
N LEU A 4 -1.00 -1.17 2.84
CA LEU A 4 0.03 -0.68 1.94
C LEU A 4 -0.19 -1.40 0.61
N VAL A 5 -0.61 -0.66 -0.41
CA VAL A 5 -0.96 -1.20 -1.73
C VAL A 5 0.24 -1.06 -2.64
N ASP A 6 0.71 -2.19 -3.15
CA ASP A 6 1.85 -2.24 -4.06
C ASP A 6 1.54 -1.64 -5.43
N GLU A 7 2.59 -1.22 -6.14
CA GLU A 7 2.48 -0.65 -7.48
C GLU A 7 1.88 -1.65 -8.47
N CYS A 8 2.20 -2.95 -8.34
CA CYS A 8 1.65 -3.97 -9.24
C CYS A 8 0.14 -4.19 -9.06
N THR A 9 -0.40 -3.90 -7.87
CA THR A 9 -1.83 -4.02 -7.53
C THR A 9 -2.67 -2.90 -8.16
N GLY A 10 -2.03 -1.76 -8.42
CA GLY A 10 -2.61 -0.67 -9.20
C GLY A 10 -3.59 0.24 -8.44
N PRO A 11 -3.88 1.44 -9.01
CA PRO A 11 -4.59 2.50 -8.30
C PRO A 11 -6.07 2.20 -8.03
N ALA A 12 -6.70 1.33 -8.83
CA ALA A 12 -8.11 0.98 -8.68
C ALA A 12 -8.39 0.27 -7.34
N VAL A 13 -7.50 -0.65 -6.93
CA VAL A 13 -7.64 -1.38 -5.66
C VAL A 13 -7.45 -0.43 -4.48
N ALA A 14 -6.44 0.46 -4.55
CA ALA A 14 -6.22 1.46 -3.51
C ALA A 14 -7.45 2.38 -3.35
N GLN A 15 -8.06 2.81 -4.46
CA GLN A 15 -9.28 3.61 -4.41
C GLN A 15 -10.46 2.83 -3.81
N TRP A 16 -10.65 1.58 -4.22
CA TRP A 16 -11.71 0.73 -3.69
C TRP A 16 -11.58 0.52 -2.17
N LEU A 17 -10.37 0.23 -1.67
CA LEU A 17 -10.12 0.07 -0.23
C LEU A 17 -10.39 1.36 0.56
N ARG A 18 -10.06 2.53 0.00
CA ARG A 18 -10.39 3.82 0.62
C ARG A 18 -11.91 4.02 0.73
N LEU A 19 -12.67 3.62 -0.30
CA LEU A 19 -14.14 3.68 -0.26
C LEU A 19 -14.76 2.73 0.78
N GLN A 20 -14.05 1.67 1.19
CA GLN A 20 -14.45 0.80 2.29
C GLN A 20 -14.04 1.32 3.68
N ASN A 21 -13.68 2.62 3.81
CA ASN A 21 -13.18 3.23 5.04
C ASN A 21 -11.93 2.54 5.62
N HIS A 22 -10.99 2.15 4.77
CA HIS A 22 -9.66 1.70 5.19
C HIS A 22 -8.61 2.81 5.08
N ASP A 23 -7.59 2.75 5.94
CA ASP A 23 -6.39 3.59 5.85
C ASP A 23 -5.47 2.96 4.80
N VAL A 24 -5.26 3.62 3.67
CA VAL A 24 -4.58 3.06 2.50
C VAL A 24 -3.43 3.96 2.06
N VAL A 25 -2.23 3.40 2.09
CA VAL A 25 -1.03 3.97 1.46
C VAL A 25 -0.80 3.25 0.14
N SER A 26 -0.57 4.01 -0.93
CA SER A 26 -0.29 3.47 -2.26
C SER A 26 1.17 3.71 -2.60
N ILE A 27 1.93 2.66 -2.91
CA ILE A 27 3.35 2.77 -3.27
C ILE A 27 3.51 3.52 -4.58
N PHE A 28 2.57 3.32 -5.51
CA PHE A 28 2.51 4.09 -6.76
C PHE A 28 2.36 5.60 -6.54
N ASP A 29 1.71 6.04 -5.45
CA ASP A 29 1.49 7.46 -5.15
C ASP A 29 2.67 8.05 -4.34
N GLU A 30 3.30 7.29 -3.45
CA GLU A 30 4.33 7.81 -2.52
C GLU A 30 5.78 7.53 -2.93
N ILE A 31 6.09 6.33 -3.43
CA ILE A 31 7.46 5.83 -3.63
C ILE A 31 7.49 4.83 -4.79
N ARG A 32 7.24 5.33 -6.01
CA ARG A 32 7.29 4.50 -7.22
C ARG A 32 8.64 3.80 -7.37
N GLY A 33 8.61 2.55 -7.82
CA GLY A 33 9.81 1.75 -8.00
C GLY A 33 10.54 1.40 -6.70
N ALA A 34 9.87 1.47 -5.54
CA ALA A 34 10.39 0.89 -4.32
C ALA A 34 10.63 -0.62 -4.52
N ASP A 35 11.78 -1.12 -4.07
CA ASP A 35 12.04 -2.57 -4.08
C ASP A 35 11.23 -3.30 -2.99
N ASP A 36 11.01 -4.60 -3.20
CA ASP A 36 10.22 -5.45 -2.31
C ASP A 36 10.66 -5.38 -0.84
N ARG A 37 11.96 -5.22 -0.55
CA ARG A 37 12.43 -5.16 0.84
C ARG A 37 11.99 -3.87 1.50
N ASN A 38 12.09 -2.75 0.80
CA ASN A 38 11.62 -1.45 1.28
C ASN A 38 10.09 -1.46 1.49
N VAL A 39 9.35 -2.10 0.57
CA VAL A 39 7.90 -2.28 0.69
C VAL A 39 7.53 -3.09 1.94
N ILE A 40 8.15 -4.25 2.12
CA ILE A 40 7.90 -5.14 3.26
C ILE A 40 8.29 -4.48 4.58
N GLN A 41 9.45 -3.81 4.63
CA GLN A 41 9.93 -3.07 5.79
C GLN A 41 8.89 -2.01 6.21
N LYS A 42 8.40 -1.20 5.26
CA LYS A 42 7.40 -0.16 5.52
C LYS A 42 6.08 -0.74 6.01
N ALA A 43 5.63 -1.85 5.43
CA ALA A 43 4.43 -2.54 5.89
C ALA A 43 4.58 -3.02 7.35
N TYR A 44 5.73 -3.59 7.68
CA TYR A 44 6.04 -4.08 9.03
C TYR A 44 6.13 -2.94 10.06
N GLU A 45 6.93 -1.92 9.80
CA GLU A 45 7.13 -0.77 10.70
C GLU A 45 5.83 0.00 10.98
N GLN A 46 4.93 0.05 9.98
CA GLN A 46 3.66 0.76 10.10
C GLN A 46 2.50 -0.15 10.52
N ASN A 47 2.75 -1.43 10.76
CA ASN A 47 1.73 -2.44 11.08
C ASN A 47 0.57 -2.43 10.07
N ARG A 48 0.92 -2.55 8.79
CA ARG A 48 0.00 -2.54 7.64
C ARG A 48 -0.07 -3.92 6.97
N ILE A 49 -1.22 -4.21 6.37
CA ILE A 49 -1.42 -5.34 5.48
C ILE A 49 -0.87 -4.95 4.10
N LEU A 50 0.10 -5.72 3.60
CA LEU A 50 0.62 -5.56 2.24
C LEU A 50 -0.34 -6.23 1.25
N ALA A 51 -0.78 -5.49 0.23
CA ALA A 51 -1.78 -5.92 -0.76
C ALA A 51 -1.41 -5.46 -2.17
#